data_AF-A0A2H6B7J8-F1
#
_entry.id   AF-A0A2H6B7J8-F1
#
_cell.length_a   1.000
_cell.length_b   1.000
_cell.length_c   1.000
_cell.angle_alpha   90.00
_cell.angle_beta   90.00
_cell.angle_gamma   90.00
#
_symmetry.space_group_name_H-M   'P 1'
#
loop_
_entity.id
_entity.type
_entity.pdbx_description
1 polymer ?
#
loop_
_entity_poly.entity_id
_entity_poly.type
_entity_poly.pdbx_seq_one_letter_code
_entity_poly.pdbx_strand_id
1 'polypeptide(L)' 'MDLTLSPSEQKFRDELRAWLEANHPGPEPEDPDEAFEYRRR' A
#
# COMPACT_ATOMS: atom_id res chain seq x y z
N MET A 1 12.94 11.15 -23.85
CA MET A 1 11.77 10.99 -22.98
C MET A 1 12.28 11.18 -21.56
N ASP A 2 11.76 12.14 -20.82
CA ASP A 2 12.11 12.31 -19.42
C ASP A 2 11.22 11.37 -18.58
N LEU A 3 11.85 10.58 -17.71
CA LEU A 3 11.20 9.56 -16.89
C LEU A 3 11.21 9.96 -15.39
N THR A 4 11.53 11.22 -15.11
CA THR A 4 11.48 11.76 -13.75
C THR A 4 10.09 12.27 -13.41
N LEU A 5 9.74 12.20 -12.12
CA LEU A 5 8.48 12.75 -11.62
C LEU A 5 8.61 14.26 -11.46
N SER A 6 7.61 14.99 -11.94
CA SER A 6 7.43 16.40 -11.62
C SER A 6 7.28 16.62 -10.11
N PRO A 7 7.52 17.85 -9.60
CA PRO A 7 7.35 18.14 -8.17
C PRO A 7 5.96 17.81 -7.61
N SER A 8 4.90 18.00 -8.40
CA SER A 8 3.53 17.66 -8.00
C SER A 8 3.33 16.15 -7.88
N GLU A 9 3.91 15.36 -8.78
CA GLU A 9 3.82 13.89 -8.73
C GLU A 9 4.63 13.33 -7.56
N GLN A 10 5.78 13.93 -7.25
CA GLN A 10 6.56 13.56 -6.06
C GLN A 10 5.75 13.81 -4.78
N LYS A 11 5.13 15.00 -4.65
CA LYS A 11 4.29 15.33 -3.51
C LYS A 11 3.11 14.35 -3.36
N PHE A 12 2.41 14.07 -4.46
CA PHE A 12 1.31 13.11 -4.46
C PHE A 12 1.76 11.70 -4.05
N ARG A 13 2.89 11.23 -4.59
CA ARG A 13 3.46 9.92 -4.23
C ARG A 13 3.78 9.84 -2.74
N ASP A 14 4.34 10.90 -2.18
CA ASP A 14 4.75 10.93 -0.78
C ASP A 14 3.52 10.96 0.16
N GLU A 15 2.48 11.72 -0.20
CA GLU A 15 1.18 11.71 0.48
C GLU A 15 0.51 10.33 0.41
N LEU A 16 0.50 9.70 -0.77
CA LEU A 16 -0.06 8.37 -0.96
C LEU A 16 0.67 7.31 -0.13
N ARG A 17 2.02 7.37 -0.08
CA ARG A 17 2.81 6.43 0.72
C ARG A 17 2.50 6.58 2.20
N ALA A 18 2.45 7.81 2.71
CA ALA A 18 2.10 8.06 4.10
C ALA A 18 0.69 7.55 4.45
N TRP A 19 -0.26 7.72 3.52
CA TRP A 19 -1.61 7.18 3.70
C TRP A 19 -1.63 5.65 3.72
N LEU A 20 -0.91 4.98 2.81
CA LEU A 20 -0.84 3.51 2.77
C LEU A 20 -0.19 2.94 4.03
N GLU A 21 0.84 3.57 4.56
CA GLU A 21 1.49 3.17 5.81
C GLU A 21 0.55 3.31 7.01
N ALA A 22 -0.19 4.41 7.08
CA ALA A 22 -1.14 4.67 8.17
C ALA A 22 -2.41 3.80 8.10
N ASN A 23 -2.77 3.30 6.93
CA ASN A 23 -4.01 2.55 6.68
C ASN A 23 -3.76 1.10 6.24
N HIS A 24 -2.55 0.58 6.45
CA HIS A 24 -2.23 -0.80 6.10
C HIS A 24 -3.18 -1.76 6.85
N PRO A 25 -3.81 -2.74 6.19
CA PRO A 25 -4.81 -3.64 6.80
C PRO A 25 -4.26 -4.60 7.87
N GLY A 26 -3.02 -4.39 8.34
CA GLY A 26 -2.27 -5.32 9.16
C GLY A 26 -1.56 -6.42 8.35
N PRO A 27 -0.74 -7.24 9.00
CA PRO A 27 -0.13 -8.41 8.36
C PRO A 27 -1.18 -9.47 8.03
N GLU A 28 -0.83 -10.37 7.11
CA GLU A 28 -1.63 -11.58 6.88
C GLU A 28 -1.72 -12.41 8.17
N PRO A 29 -2.87 -13.01 8.50
CA PRO A 29 -3.00 -13.91 9.65
C PRO A 29 -2.05 -15.11 9.55
N GLU A 30 -1.53 -15.58 10.68
CA GLU A 30 -0.66 -16.77 10.74
C GLU A 30 -1.47 -18.07 10.64
N ASP A 31 -2.74 -18.04 11.03
CA ASP A 31 -3.63 -19.20 10.93
C ASP A 31 -3.98 -19.48 9.46
N PRO A 32 -3.81 -20.72 8.97
CA PRO A 32 -4.05 -21.05 7.57
C PRO A 32 -5.48 -20.82 7.08
N ASP A 33 -6.48 -21.02 7.94
CA ASP A 33 -7.89 -20.85 7.59
C ASP A 33 -8.24 -19.36 7.53
N GLU A 34 -7.75 -18.57 8.49
CA GLU A 34 -7.88 -17.10 8.45
C GLU A 34 -7.11 -16.47 7.28
N ALA A 35 -5.93 -17.00 6.93
CA ALA A 35 -5.15 -16.57 5.78
C ALA A 35 -5.87 -16.88 4.44
N PHE A 36 -6.54 -18.02 4.34
CA PHE A 36 -7.35 -18.35 3.18
C PHE A 36 -8.50 -17.34 3.00
N GLU A 37 -9.22 -17.02 4.07
CA GLU A 37 -10.31 -16.04 4.03
C GLU A 37 -9.81 -14.61 3.78
N TYR A 38 -8.63 -14.23 4.31
CA TYR A 38 -7.98 -12.95 4.02
C TYR A 38 -7.65 -12.78 2.53
N ARG A 39 -7.07 -13.80 1.88
CA ARG A 39 -6.70 -13.76 0.44
C ARG A 39 -7.89 -13.84 -0.51
N ARG A 40 -8.99 -14.43 -0.08
CA ARG A 40 -10.20 -14.60 -0.88
C ARG A 40 -10.98 -13.28 -1.06
N ARG A 41 -10.81 -12.34 -0.15
CA ARG A 41 -11.58 -11.09 -0.05
C ARG A 41 -11.09 -10.00 -1.01
#